data_AF-A0A954XGD7-F1
#
_entry.id   AF-A0A954XGD7-F1
#
_cell.length_a   1.000
_cell.length_b   1.000
_cell.length_c   1.000
_cell.angle_alpha   90.00
_cell.angle_beta   90.00
_cell.angle_gamma   90.00
#
_symmetry.space_group_name_H-M   'P 1'
#
loop_
_entity.id
_entity.type
_entity.pdbx_description
1 polymer ?
#
loop_
_entity_poly.entity_id
_entity_poly.type
_entity_poly.pdbx_seq_one_letter_code
_entity_poly.pdbx_strand_id
1 'polypeptide(L)'
;MNTSSTSTTAGSASPTGEVSVLDSASNSRRRERLQDVVEQAANLLPVSGPITSFAFLNTLQALEDRPFDEGLQRGSRLFGAQPYLPEATYRKRFAEGRIRHEDLSAVLIDDLGDSADHLLGVLGTRFGLRMAMLEHALQCGRQDELRWYVAETDALRRMCEEVSAEQRKAFLVETRHWVMRDIRHAHSAGDAGTGVPDEAARNVLAGLLTQFNEDAIERWNDETWER
;
A
#
# COMPACT_ATOMS: atom_id res chain seq x y z
N MET A 1 16.23 -82.59 66.51
CA MET A 1 15.23 -82.32 65.46
C MET A 1 14.95 -80.83 65.44
N ASN A 2 15.07 -80.24 64.26
CA ASN A 2 14.87 -78.83 63.87
C ASN A 2 13.83 -78.01 64.67
N THR A 3 14.08 -76.72 64.87
CA THR A 3 13.66 -75.68 63.91
C THR A 3 14.13 -74.29 64.35
N SER A 4 14.66 -73.56 63.36
CA SER A 4 15.06 -72.15 63.41
C SER A 4 13.83 -71.23 63.46
N SER A 5 13.95 -70.05 64.06
CA SER A 5 13.09 -68.90 63.75
C SER A 5 13.84 -67.60 64.00
N THR A 6 14.23 -66.98 62.88
CA THR A 6 14.72 -65.62 62.71
C THR A 6 13.56 -64.63 62.79
N SER A 7 13.70 -63.56 63.58
CA SER A 7 12.82 -62.39 63.51
C SER A 7 13.58 -61.23 62.86
N THR A 8 13.17 -60.91 61.64
CA THR A 8 13.65 -59.83 60.78
C THR A 8 13.14 -58.47 61.27
N THR A 9 14.06 -57.53 61.51
CA THR A 9 13.75 -56.11 61.72
C THR A 9 13.33 -55.47 60.39
N ALA A 10 12.08 -55.02 60.30
CA ALA A 10 11.60 -54.12 59.27
C ALA A 10 11.87 -52.67 59.71
N GLY A 11 12.53 -51.88 58.86
CA GLY A 11 12.88 -50.49 59.16
C GLY A 11 13.19 -49.69 57.91
N SER A 12 12.12 -49.25 57.23
CA SER A 12 11.99 -47.97 56.50
C SER A 12 13.12 -47.53 55.57
N ALA A 13 13.00 -47.86 54.28
CA ALA A 13 13.64 -47.08 53.21
C ALA A 13 12.67 -45.96 52.77
N SER A 14 13.03 -44.70 53.06
CA SER A 14 12.30 -43.52 52.61
C SER A 14 12.51 -43.26 51.11
N PRO A 15 11.46 -42.98 50.31
CA PRO A 15 11.60 -42.54 48.93
C PRO A 15 11.66 -41.01 48.88
N THR A 16 12.76 -40.41 49.33
CA THR A 16 12.90 -38.93 49.36
C THR A 16 13.90 -38.38 48.33
N GLY A 17 14.62 -39.26 47.62
CA GLY A 17 15.71 -38.85 46.72
C GLY A 17 15.28 -38.45 45.30
N GLU A 18 14.28 -39.12 44.72
CA GLU A 18 13.93 -38.92 43.30
C GLU A 18 13.16 -37.62 43.01
N VAL A 19 12.35 -37.14 43.96
CA VAL A 19 11.53 -35.93 43.76
C VAL A 19 12.39 -34.65 43.76
N SER A 20 13.46 -34.61 44.57
CA SER A 20 14.36 -33.45 44.72
C SER A 20 15.21 -33.15 43.47
N VAL A 21 15.65 -34.20 42.76
CA VAL A 21 16.50 -34.06 41.57
C VAL A 21 15.69 -33.56 40.36
N LEU A 22 14.43 -33.98 40.26
CA LEU A 22 13.51 -33.51 39.21
C LEU A 22 13.10 -32.03 39.43
N ASP A 23 12.89 -31.63 40.68
CA ASP A 23 12.54 -30.25 41.04
C ASP A 23 13.72 -29.27 40.87
N SER A 24 14.95 -29.72 41.13
CA SER A 24 16.15 -28.91 40.89
C SER A 24 16.45 -28.75 39.40
N ALA A 25 16.31 -29.81 38.59
CA ALA A 25 16.42 -29.72 37.13
C ALA A 25 15.30 -28.90 36.47
N SER A 26 14.10 -28.87 37.06
CA SER A 26 12.99 -28.01 36.66
C SER A 26 13.27 -26.54 36.98
N ASN A 27 13.77 -26.26 38.19
CA ASN A 27 14.16 -24.91 38.62
C ASN A 27 15.32 -24.33 37.80
N SER A 28 16.32 -25.14 37.44
CA SER A 28 17.43 -24.70 36.59
C SER A 28 16.93 -24.29 35.20
N ARG A 29 16.09 -25.12 34.56
CA ARG A 29 15.46 -24.79 33.26
C ARG A 29 14.58 -23.53 33.34
N ARG A 30 13.87 -23.34 34.46
CA ARG A 30 13.07 -22.13 34.69
C ARG A 30 13.97 -20.89 34.84
N ARG A 31 15.10 -21.01 35.54
CA ARG A 31 16.07 -19.93 35.73
C ARG A 31 16.74 -19.54 34.41
N GLU A 32 17.19 -20.50 33.61
CA GLU A 32 17.72 -20.25 32.27
C GLU A 32 16.70 -19.51 31.41
N ARG A 33 15.46 -20.01 31.33
CA ARG A 33 14.39 -19.34 30.57
C ARG A 33 14.13 -17.91 31.04
N LEU A 34 14.14 -17.66 32.36
CA LEU A 34 13.97 -16.31 32.89
C LEU A 34 15.15 -15.40 32.53
N GLN A 35 16.36 -15.92 32.58
CA GLN A 35 17.56 -15.19 32.21
C GLN A 35 17.54 -14.81 30.72
N ASP A 36 17.19 -15.75 29.85
CA ASP A 36 17.01 -15.49 28.41
C ASP A 36 15.96 -14.40 28.15
N VAL A 37 14.81 -14.47 28.84
CA VAL A 37 13.74 -13.47 28.70
C VAL A 37 14.19 -12.09 29.19
N VAL A 38 14.94 -12.03 30.30
CA VAL A 38 15.47 -10.77 30.82
C VAL A 38 16.49 -10.17 29.88
N GLU A 39 17.38 -10.98 29.31
CA GLU A 39 18.40 -10.51 28.36
C GLU A 39 17.76 -10.00 27.06
N GLN A 40 16.77 -10.73 26.52
CA GLN A 40 15.98 -10.28 25.37
C GLN A 40 15.22 -8.98 25.66
N ALA A 41 14.62 -8.85 26.85
CA ALA A 41 13.91 -7.64 27.24
C ALA A 41 14.87 -6.44 27.42
N ALA A 42 16.05 -6.67 27.99
CA ALA A 42 17.06 -5.64 28.19
C ALA A 42 17.55 -5.04 26.86
N ASN A 43 17.73 -5.87 25.83
CA ASN A 43 18.11 -5.40 24.49
C ASN A 43 17.07 -4.48 23.83
N LEU A 44 15.79 -4.58 24.23
CA LEU A 44 14.71 -3.71 23.74
C LEU A 44 14.62 -2.38 24.48
N LEU A 45 15.30 -2.23 25.63
CA LEU A 45 15.25 -1.01 26.41
C LEU A 45 16.28 0.00 25.90
N PRO A 46 15.92 1.28 25.77
CA PRO A 46 16.88 2.32 25.40
C PRO A 46 17.97 2.42 26.47
N VAL A 47 19.23 2.29 26.07
CA VAL A 47 20.39 2.50 26.93
C VAL A 47 20.61 4.02 27.05
N SER A 48 19.81 4.70 27.88
CA SER A 48 19.95 6.13 28.09
C SER A 48 19.91 6.47 29.58
N GLY A 49 21.09 6.70 30.16
CA GLY A 49 21.22 7.46 31.40
C GLY A 49 20.86 8.94 31.18
N PRO A 50 20.94 9.80 32.22
CA PRO A 50 20.58 11.22 32.11
C PRO A 50 21.32 11.88 30.94
N ILE A 51 20.56 12.33 29.93
CA ILE A 51 21.10 12.80 28.66
C ILE A 51 21.56 14.26 28.80
N THR A 52 22.86 14.51 28.75
CA THR A 52 23.45 15.87 28.63
C THR A 52 23.89 16.23 27.21
N SER A 53 23.84 15.27 26.27
CA SER A 53 24.22 15.43 24.86
C SER A 53 23.47 14.41 23.98
N PHE A 54 23.24 14.75 22.69
CA PHE A 54 22.56 13.90 21.71
C PHE A 54 23.17 12.49 21.61
N ALA A 55 22.31 11.47 21.67
CA ALA A 55 22.67 10.08 21.43
C ALA A 55 22.11 9.62 20.07
N PHE A 56 23.00 9.16 19.18
CA PHE A 56 22.65 8.40 17.98
C PHE A 56 22.36 6.96 18.39
N LEU A 57 21.16 6.70 18.94
CA LEU A 57 20.74 5.32 19.22
C LEU A 57 19.62 4.94 18.26
N ASN A 58 19.83 3.89 17.46
CA ASN A 58 18.77 3.32 16.64
C ASN A 58 17.82 2.54 17.55
N THR A 59 16.59 3.02 17.72
CA THR A 59 15.58 2.33 18.52
C THR A 59 15.18 0.97 17.96
N LEU A 60 15.51 0.68 16.71
CA LEU A 60 15.27 -0.61 16.06
C LEU A 60 16.49 -1.55 16.09
N GLN A 61 17.57 -1.20 16.80
CA GLN A 61 18.82 -1.99 16.79
C GLN A 61 18.59 -3.47 17.16
N ALA A 62 17.75 -3.75 18.15
CA ALA A 62 17.40 -5.10 18.57
C ALA A 62 16.44 -5.85 17.62
N LEU A 63 16.09 -5.23 16.48
CA LEU A 63 15.22 -5.76 15.43
C LEU A 63 15.91 -5.76 14.05
N GLU A 64 17.22 -5.48 14.00
CA GLU A 64 18.02 -5.44 12.76
C GLU A 64 18.27 -6.84 12.16
N ASP A 65 17.97 -7.90 12.90
CA ASP A 65 17.99 -9.28 12.41
C ASP A 65 16.84 -9.60 11.44
N ARG A 66 15.89 -8.66 11.28
CA ARG A 66 14.67 -8.84 10.47
C ARG A 66 14.69 -7.95 9.22
N PRO A 67 13.92 -8.34 8.18
CA PRO A 67 13.62 -7.42 7.09
C PRO A 67 13.05 -6.10 7.62
N PHE A 68 13.39 -5.00 6.96
CA PHE A 68 13.10 -3.65 7.44
C PHE A 68 11.63 -3.45 7.83
N ASP A 69 10.69 -3.85 6.97
CA ASP A 69 9.25 -3.71 7.23
C ASP A 69 8.76 -4.56 8.41
N GLU A 70 9.32 -5.77 8.56
CA GLU A 70 8.99 -6.62 9.71
C GLU A 70 9.54 -6.03 11.01
N GLY A 71 10.77 -5.52 10.99
CA GLY A 71 11.40 -4.82 12.11
C GLY A 71 10.59 -3.59 12.53
N LEU A 72 10.15 -2.79 11.56
CA LEU A 72 9.29 -1.62 11.79
C LEU A 72 7.93 -1.98 12.39
N GLN A 73 7.22 -2.98 11.83
CA GLN A 73 5.94 -3.42 12.38
C GLN A 73 6.09 -4.03 13.78
N ARG A 74 7.21 -4.72 14.05
CA ARG A 74 7.50 -5.24 15.38
C ARG A 74 7.82 -4.10 16.36
N GLY A 75 8.64 -3.14 15.95
CA GLY A 75 8.97 -1.94 16.72
C GLY A 75 7.75 -1.11 17.05
N SER A 76 6.85 -0.89 16.08
CA SER A 76 5.57 -0.21 16.28
C SER A 76 4.73 -0.86 17.40
N ARG A 77 4.62 -2.20 17.39
CA ARG A 77 3.89 -2.95 18.43
C ARG A 77 4.56 -2.90 19.81
N LEU A 78 5.90 -2.91 19.84
CA LEU A 78 6.67 -2.88 21.08
C LEU A 78 6.68 -1.49 21.73
N PHE A 79 6.86 -0.45 20.92
CA PHE A 79 7.08 0.92 21.40
C PHE A 79 5.84 1.82 21.29
N GLY A 80 4.75 1.33 20.69
CA GLY A 80 3.54 2.13 20.48
C GLY A 80 3.73 3.29 19.51
N ALA A 81 4.72 3.19 18.61
CA ALA A 81 5.09 4.24 17.66
C ALA A 81 4.49 4.02 16.27
N GLN A 82 4.34 5.09 15.49
CA GLN A 82 3.99 5.00 14.08
C GLN A 82 5.23 4.55 13.29
N PRO A 83 5.16 3.43 12.53
CA PRO A 83 6.32 2.90 11.83
C PRO A 83 6.69 3.74 10.60
N TYR A 84 5.70 4.27 9.90
CA TYR A 84 5.90 5.04 8.68
C TYR A 84 5.46 6.49 8.86
N LEU A 85 6.01 7.37 8.01
CA LEU A 85 5.55 8.74 7.93
C LEU A 85 4.14 8.80 7.33
N PRO A 86 3.35 9.85 7.61
CA PRO A 86 2.11 10.08 6.90
C PRO A 86 2.36 10.21 5.39
N GLU A 87 1.43 9.73 4.56
CA GLU A 87 1.53 9.76 3.09
C GLU A 87 1.86 11.15 2.55
N ALA A 88 1.23 12.19 3.10
CA ALA A 88 1.49 13.59 2.74
C ALA A 88 2.98 13.98 2.87
N THR A 89 3.71 13.37 3.81
CA THR A 89 5.14 13.61 3.97
C THR A 89 5.94 12.96 2.84
N TYR A 90 5.61 11.73 2.45
CA TYR A 90 6.24 11.08 1.30
C TYR A 90 5.96 11.85 0.01
N ARG A 91 4.72 12.30 -0.22
CA ARG A 91 4.36 13.13 -1.38
C ARG A 91 5.14 14.45 -1.40
N LYS A 92 5.31 15.10 -0.25
CA LYS A 92 6.17 16.29 -0.14
C LYS A 92 7.63 15.96 -0.49
N ARG A 93 8.18 14.83 -0.02
CA ARG A 93 9.55 14.41 -0.38
C ARG A 93 9.69 14.09 -1.87
N PHE A 94 8.65 13.56 -2.50
CA PHE A 94 8.59 13.37 -3.94
C PHE A 94 8.60 14.70 -4.70
N ALA A 95 7.75 15.65 -4.31
CA ALA A 95 7.71 16.99 -4.88
C ALA A 95 9.03 17.78 -4.67
N GLU A 96 9.73 17.54 -3.55
CA GLU A 96 11.06 18.10 -3.27
C GLU A 96 12.21 17.39 -4.03
N GLY A 97 11.91 16.33 -4.80
CA GLY A 97 12.91 15.54 -5.53
C GLY A 97 13.79 14.66 -4.64
N ARG A 98 13.45 14.50 -3.35
CA ARG A 98 14.14 13.59 -2.44
C ARG A 98 13.75 12.12 -2.69
N ILE A 99 12.52 11.89 -3.12
CA ILE A 99 12.08 10.64 -3.74
C ILE A 99 11.93 10.95 -5.22
N ARG A 100 12.59 10.20 -6.09
CA ARG A 100 12.57 10.43 -7.53
C ARG A 100 11.65 9.44 -8.23
N HIS A 101 11.27 9.77 -9.46
CA HIS A 101 10.50 8.87 -10.31
C HIS A 101 11.18 7.50 -10.45
N GLU A 102 12.51 7.49 -10.61
CA GLU A 102 13.28 6.27 -10.78
C GLU A 102 13.29 5.41 -9.50
N ASP A 103 13.24 6.04 -8.32
CA ASP A 103 13.16 5.32 -7.05
C ASP A 103 11.82 4.57 -6.94
N LEU A 104 10.71 5.24 -7.28
CA LEU A 104 9.39 4.62 -7.32
C LEU A 104 9.31 3.53 -8.38
N SER A 105 9.90 3.77 -9.55
CA SER A 105 9.92 2.81 -10.66
C SER A 105 10.64 1.53 -10.28
N ALA A 106 11.81 1.64 -9.65
CA ALA A 106 12.59 0.48 -9.23
C ALA A 106 11.81 -0.38 -8.23
N VAL A 107 11.21 0.25 -7.22
CA VAL A 107 10.41 -0.46 -6.20
C VAL A 107 9.16 -1.08 -6.80
N LEU A 108 8.45 -0.39 -7.69
CA LEU A 108 7.25 -0.94 -8.34
C LEU A 108 7.56 -2.12 -9.27
N ILE A 109 8.71 -2.11 -9.96
CA ILE A 109 9.13 -3.25 -10.79
C ILE A 109 9.37 -4.48 -9.91
N ASP A 110 10.04 -4.30 -8.78
CA ASP A 110 10.31 -5.39 -7.82
C ASP A 110 9.01 -5.91 -7.17
N ASP A 111 8.12 -5.02 -6.71
CA ASP A 111 6.85 -5.37 -6.05
C ASP A 111 5.87 -6.07 -7.01
N LEU A 112 5.75 -5.58 -8.25
CA LEU A 112 4.79 -6.12 -9.21
C LEU A 112 5.29 -7.38 -9.92
N GLY A 113 6.61 -7.53 -10.09
CA GLY A 113 7.23 -8.62 -10.83
C GLY A 113 6.57 -8.85 -12.19
N ASP A 114 6.24 -10.10 -12.50
CA ASP A 114 5.62 -10.52 -13.76
C ASP A 114 4.25 -9.86 -14.04
N SER A 115 3.60 -9.27 -13.03
CA SER A 115 2.29 -8.62 -13.18
C SER A 115 2.38 -7.17 -13.66
N ALA A 116 3.59 -6.60 -13.74
CA ALA A 116 3.82 -5.21 -14.13
C ALA A 116 3.22 -4.88 -15.50
N ASP A 117 3.42 -5.75 -16.48
CA ASP A 117 2.98 -5.58 -17.87
C ASP A 117 1.53 -6.02 -18.12
N HIS A 118 0.81 -6.42 -17.07
CA HIS A 118 -0.58 -6.83 -17.22
C HIS A 118 -1.44 -5.65 -17.69
N LEU A 119 -2.05 -5.79 -18.86
CA LEU A 119 -2.90 -4.76 -19.48
C LEU A 119 -4.24 -4.66 -18.74
N LEU A 120 -4.56 -3.45 -18.28
CA LEU A 120 -5.81 -3.09 -17.60
C LEU A 120 -6.76 -2.35 -18.58
N GLY A 121 -7.00 -2.97 -19.73
CA GLY A 121 -7.85 -2.39 -20.78
C GLY A 121 -7.30 -1.06 -21.28
N VAL A 122 -8.11 0.00 -21.18
CA VAL A 122 -7.74 1.36 -21.64
C VAL A 122 -6.77 2.09 -20.69
N LEU A 123 -6.55 1.58 -19.47
CA LEU A 123 -5.71 2.23 -18.46
C LEU A 123 -4.21 1.94 -18.65
N GLY A 124 -3.83 1.21 -19.70
CA GLY A 124 -2.45 0.80 -19.94
C GLY A 124 -2.05 -0.40 -19.09
N THR A 125 -0.78 -0.47 -18.67
CA THR A 125 -0.26 -1.56 -17.84
C THR A 125 -0.54 -1.33 -16.37
N ARG A 126 -0.54 -2.41 -15.57
CA ARG A 126 -0.66 -2.34 -14.12
C ARG A 126 0.43 -1.47 -13.50
N PHE A 127 1.65 -1.56 -14.02
CA PHE A 127 2.76 -0.68 -13.64
C PHE A 127 2.42 0.79 -13.90
N GLY A 128 1.96 1.13 -15.11
CA GLY A 128 1.61 2.51 -15.46
C GLY A 128 0.53 3.08 -14.56
N LEU A 129 -0.51 2.28 -14.27
CA LEU A 129 -1.56 2.68 -13.34
C LEU A 129 -1.01 2.92 -11.92
N ARG A 130 -0.22 1.98 -11.38
CA ARG A 130 0.35 2.11 -10.02
C ARG A 130 1.32 3.28 -9.91
N MET A 131 2.12 3.52 -10.94
CA MET A 131 2.99 4.69 -11.03
C MET A 131 2.17 5.97 -10.96
N ALA A 132 1.16 6.11 -11.80
CA ALA A 132 0.29 7.29 -11.82
C ALA A 132 -0.41 7.52 -10.46
N MET A 133 -0.84 6.47 -9.76
CA MET A 133 -1.44 6.57 -8.43
C MET A 133 -0.47 7.06 -7.33
N LEU A 134 0.83 6.79 -7.49
CA LEU A 134 1.86 7.26 -6.56
C LEU A 134 2.27 8.70 -6.87
N GLU A 135 2.36 9.05 -8.16
CA GLU A 135 2.75 10.38 -8.61
C GLU A 135 1.64 11.42 -8.38
N HIS A 136 0.40 11.05 -8.64
CA HIS A 136 -0.76 11.93 -8.55
C HIS A 136 -1.58 11.62 -7.29
N ALA A 137 -2.07 12.67 -6.63
CA ALA A 137 -2.82 12.48 -5.39
C ALA A 137 -4.24 12.00 -5.72
N LEU A 138 -4.60 10.81 -5.24
CA LEU A 138 -5.99 10.39 -5.28
C LEU A 138 -6.73 11.06 -4.12
N GLN A 139 -7.73 11.88 -4.45
CA GLN A 139 -8.66 12.45 -3.49
C GLN A 139 -9.53 11.32 -2.91
N CYS A 140 -9.10 10.79 -1.77
CA CYS A 140 -9.85 9.77 -1.02
C CYS A 140 -10.62 10.46 0.11
N GLY A 141 -11.95 10.33 0.10
CA GLY A 141 -12.84 10.86 1.12
C GLY A 141 -13.93 9.84 1.49
N ARG A 142 -14.70 10.12 2.54
CA ARG A 142 -15.92 9.36 2.83
C ARG A 142 -16.91 9.51 1.67
N GLN A 143 -17.80 8.54 1.50
CA GLN A 143 -18.77 8.56 0.40
C GLN A 143 -19.58 9.87 0.35
N ASP A 144 -19.99 10.40 1.50
CA ASP A 144 -20.74 11.65 1.58
C ASP A 144 -19.89 12.87 1.21
N GLU A 145 -18.61 12.88 1.60
CA GLU A 145 -17.66 13.93 1.22
C GLU A 145 -17.43 13.93 -0.30
N LEU A 146 -17.26 12.75 -0.90
CA LEU A 146 -17.09 12.61 -2.35
C LEU A 146 -18.35 13.02 -3.11
N ARG A 147 -19.54 12.64 -2.62
CA ARG A 147 -20.82 13.07 -3.22
C ARG A 147 -21.00 14.57 -3.16
N TRP A 148 -20.72 15.18 -2.01
CA TRP A 148 -20.77 16.62 -1.87
C TRP A 148 -19.74 17.30 -2.77
N TYR A 149 -18.50 16.82 -2.80
CA TYR A 149 -17.44 17.36 -3.66
C TYR A 149 -17.84 17.31 -5.14
N VAL A 150 -18.35 16.18 -5.62
CA VAL A 150 -18.84 16.03 -6.99
C VAL A 150 -20.05 16.92 -7.28
N ALA A 151 -20.92 17.16 -6.30
CA ALA A 151 -22.09 18.02 -6.48
C ALA A 151 -21.74 19.52 -6.47
N GLU A 152 -20.75 19.92 -5.66
CA GLU A 152 -20.38 21.32 -5.45
C GLU A 152 -19.26 21.79 -6.41
N THR A 153 -18.51 20.86 -7.00
CA THR A 153 -17.39 21.17 -7.90
C THR A 153 -17.63 20.64 -9.31
N ASP A 154 -16.92 21.21 -10.29
CA ASP A 154 -16.87 20.70 -11.66
C ASP A 154 -15.91 19.49 -11.80
N ALA A 155 -15.67 18.70 -10.75
CA ALA A 155 -14.67 17.62 -10.76
C ALA A 155 -14.90 16.53 -11.82
N LEU A 156 -16.13 16.35 -12.30
CA LEU A 156 -16.46 15.44 -13.40
C LEU A 156 -16.43 16.11 -14.78
N ARG A 157 -16.34 17.45 -14.84
CA ARG A 157 -16.42 18.26 -16.05
C ARG A 157 -15.13 19.02 -16.36
N ARG A 158 -14.14 18.96 -15.48
CA ARG A 158 -12.85 19.60 -15.66
C ARG A 158 -11.75 18.63 -15.30
N MET A 159 -10.73 18.60 -16.14
CA MET A 159 -9.51 17.87 -15.82
C MET A 159 -8.87 18.44 -14.56
N CYS A 160 -8.30 17.56 -13.73
CA CYS A 160 -7.62 17.95 -12.50
C CYS A 160 -6.48 18.94 -12.78
N GLU A 161 -6.26 19.91 -11.89
CA GLU A 161 -5.20 20.93 -12.05
C GLU A 161 -3.78 20.32 -12.09
N GLU A 162 -3.63 19.11 -11.57
CA GLU A 162 -2.37 18.35 -11.57
C GLU A 162 -2.00 17.82 -12.96
N VAL A 163 -2.93 17.80 -13.91
CA VAL A 163 -2.66 17.38 -15.30
C VAL A 163 -1.88 18.48 -16.01
N SER A 164 -0.73 18.15 -16.60
CA SER A 164 0.06 19.12 -17.33
C SER A 164 -0.70 19.70 -18.53
N ALA A 165 -0.41 20.95 -18.88
CA ALA A 165 -1.03 21.61 -20.03
C ALA A 165 -0.79 20.85 -21.34
N GLU A 166 0.34 20.15 -21.47
CA GLU A 166 0.67 19.32 -22.63
C GLU A 166 -0.25 18.09 -22.72
N GLN A 167 -0.42 17.36 -21.61
CA GLN A 167 -1.31 16.20 -21.55
C GLN A 167 -2.77 16.60 -21.80
N ARG A 168 -3.21 17.73 -21.22
CA ARG A 168 -4.54 18.31 -21.45
C ARG A 168 -4.77 18.59 -22.94
N LYS A 169 -3.82 19.27 -23.59
CA LYS A 169 -3.90 19.58 -25.02
C LYS A 169 -3.88 18.32 -25.89
N ALA A 170 -3.00 17.37 -25.60
CA ALA A 170 -2.92 16.11 -26.33
C ALA A 170 -4.24 15.34 -26.27
N PHE A 171 -4.83 15.22 -25.09
CA PHE A 171 -6.13 14.59 -24.89
C PHE A 171 -7.24 15.29 -25.68
N LEU A 172 -7.30 16.62 -25.66
CA LEU A 172 -8.30 17.39 -26.42
C LEU A 172 -8.13 17.19 -27.93
N VAL A 173 -6.90 17.21 -28.43
CA VAL A 173 -6.61 16.98 -29.86
C VAL A 173 -7.02 15.57 -30.28
N GLU A 174 -6.67 14.55 -29.49
CA GLU A 174 -7.03 13.16 -29.78
C GLU A 174 -8.54 12.94 -29.74
N THR A 175 -9.21 13.49 -28.73
CA THR A 175 -10.67 13.42 -28.59
C THR A 175 -11.36 14.11 -29.77
N ARG A 176 -10.92 15.33 -30.14
CA ARG A 176 -11.45 16.06 -31.30
C ARG A 176 -11.25 15.27 -32.60
N HIS A 177 -10.07 14.69 -32.81
CA HIS A 177 -9.81 13.87 -33.98
C HIS A 177 -10.71 12.64 -34.04
N TRP A 178 -10.91 11.97 -32.90
CA TRP A 178 -11.78 10.79 -32.81
C TRP A 178 -13.24 11.15 -33.08
N VAL A 179 -13.78 12.20 -32.44
CA VAL A 179 -15.16 12.68 -32.65
C VAL A 179 -15.37 13.10 -34.10
N MET A 180 -14.47 13.91 -34.67
CA MET A 180 -14.58 14.33 -36.08
C MET A 180 -14.42 13.18 -37.07
N ARG A 181 -13.69 12.11 -36.71
CA ARG A 181 -13.62 10.88 -37.50
C ARG A 181 -14.95 10.15 -37.45
N ASP A 182 -15.52 9.95 -36.27
CA ASP A 182 -16.77 9.21 -36.07
C ASP A 182 -17.97 9.93 -36.69
N ILE A 183 -18.10 11.26 -36.52
CA ILE A 183 -19.13 12.08 -37.18
C ILE A 183 -19.03 11.98 -38.71
N ARG A 184 -17.82 12.05 -39.27
CA ARG A 184 -17.63 11.90 -40.73
C ARG A 184 -17.99 10.50 -41.22
N HIS A 185 -17.70 9.46 -40.43
CA HIS A 185 -18.15 8.12 -40.75
C HIS A 185 -19.66 7.96 -40.60
N ALA A 186 -20.30 8.58 -39.60
CA ALA A 186 -21.76 8.56 -39.45
C ALA A 186 -22.47 9.24 -40.63
N HIS A 187 -21.92 10.35 -41.15
CA HIS A 187 -22.44 11.03 -42.34
C HIS A 187 -22.15 10.31 -43.66
N SER A 188 -21.10 9.48 -43.71
CA SER A 188 -20.69 8.76 -44.93
C SER A 188 -21.17 7.31 -44.98
N ALA A 189 -21.58 6.73 -43.85
CA ALA A 189 -21.98 5.33 -43.73
C ALA A 189 -23.48 5.15 -44.03
N GLY A 190 -23.78 5.11 -45.33
CA GLY A 190 -24.93 4.37 -45.85
C GLY A 190 -24.68 2.87 -46.02
N ASP A 191 -23.48 2.35 -45.74
CA ASP A 191 -23.20 0.90 -45.73
C ASP A 191 -21.78 0.62 -45.17
N ALA A 192 -21.64 -0.55 -44.52
CA ALA A 192 -20.42 -1.34 -44.26
C ALA A 192 -19.19 -0.78 -43.48
N GLY A 193 -18.99 -1.33 -42.26
CA GLY A 193 -17.70 -1.78 -41.68
C GLY A 193 -16.69 -0.71 -41.24
N THR A 194 -15.86 -0.82 -40.19
CA THR A 194 -15.49 -1.88 -39.24
C THR A 194 -14.82 -1.13 -38.07
N GLY A 195 -15.25 -1.39 -36.84
CA GLY A 195 -14.81 -0.67 -35.64
C GLY A 195 -15.97 0.08 -35.00
N VAL A 196 -17.01 -0.64 -34.64
CA VAL A 196 -18.20 -0.07 -33.99
C VAL A 196 -17.84 0.25 -32.53
N PRO A 197 -17.75 1.52 -32.10
CA PRO A 197 -17.94 1.81 -30.68
C PRO A 197 -19.31 1.26 -30.30
N ASP A 198 -19.37 0.58 -29.16
CA ASP A 198 -20.58 -0.04 -28.58
C ASP A 198 -21.82 0.79 -28.91
N GLU A 199 -22.92 0.18 -29.33
CA GLU A 199 -24.14 0.90 -29.75
C GLU A 199 -24.59 1.89 -28.66
N ALA A 200 -24.34 1.55 -27.39
CA ALA A 200 -24.47 2.43 -26.24
C ALA A 200 -23.60 3.70 -26.33
N ALA A 201 -22.32 3.58 -26.68
CA ALA A 201 -21.41 4.72 -26.84
C ALA A 201 -21.84 5.66 -27.96
N ARG A 202 -22.33 5.13 -29.10
CA ARG A 202 -22.89 5.96 -30.18
C ARG A 202 -24.13 6.72 -29.75
N ASN A 203 -25.03 6.07 -29.02
CA ASN A 203 -26.24 6.71 -28.50
C ASN A 203 -25.91 7.83 -27.50
N VAL A 204 -24.91 7.63 -26.65
CA VAL A 204 -24.40 8.66 -25.73
C VAL A 204 -23.80 9.84 -26.50
N LEU A 205 -22.96 9.57 -27.51
CA LEU A 205 -22.38 10.62 -28.35
C LEU A 205 -23.43 11.41 -29.11
N ALA A 206 -24.42 10.75 -29.72
CA ALA A 206 -25.50 11.43 -30.43
C ALA A 206 -26.31 12.34 -29.49
N GLY A 207 -26.55 11.89 -28.25
CA GLY A 207 -27.16 12.71 -27.21
C GLY A 207 -26.32 13.95 -26.85
N LEU A 208 -25.01 13.77 -26.68
CA LEU A 208 -24.08 14.88 -26.38
C LEU A 208 -23.97 15.87 -27.54
N LEU A 209 -23.85 15.40 -28.78
CA LEU A 209 -23.79 16.26 -29.97
C LEU A 209 -25.06 17.09 -30.15
N THR A 210 -26.23 16.49 -29.85
CA THR A 210 -27.51 17.21 -29.83
C THR A 210 -27.53 18.28 -28.73
N GLN A 211 -26.99 17.98 -27.56
CA GLN A 211 -26.95 18.91 -26.42
C GLN A 211 -26.01 20.11 -26.66
N PHE A 212 -24.87 19.90 -27.32
CA PHE A 212 -23.86 20.93 -27.56
C PHE A 212 -23.93 21.58 -28.95
N ASN A 213 -24.95 21.25 -29.74
CA ASN A 213 -25.21 21.77 -31.08
C ASN A 213 -24.10 21.41 -32.08
N GLU A 214 -24.25 20.23 -32.69
CA GLU A 214 -23.36 19.64 -33.72
C GLU A 214 -22.97 20.61 -34.84
N ASP A 215 -23.87 21.50 -35.26
CA ASP A 215 -23.66 22.47 -36.35
C ASP A 215 -22.55 23.50 -36.05
N ALA A 216 -22.15 23.64 -34.78
CA ALA A 216 -21.10 24.54 -34.33
C ALA A 216 -19.81 23.83 -33.87
N ILE A 217 -19.69 22.51 -34.04
CA ILE A 217 -18.58 21.72 -33.49
C ILE A 217 -17.19 22.20 -33.93
N GLU A 218 -17.08 22.70 -35.17
CA GLU A 218 -15.83 23.26 -35.68
C GLU A 218 -15.42 24.59 -35.01
N ARG A 219 -16.35 25.25 -34.32
CA ARG A 219 -16.18 26.54 -33.63
C ARG A 219 -16.14 26.42 -32.11
N TRP A 220 -16.25 25.21 -31.55
CA TRP A 220 -16.13 25.00 -30.11
C TRP A 220 -14.74 25.40 -29.62
N ASN A 221 -14.68 26.17 -28.53
CA ASN A 221 -13.42 26.51 -27.86
C ASN A 221 -12.95 25.35 -26.98
N ASP A 222 -11.69 25.41 -26.51
CA ASP A 222 -11.12 24.38 -25.64
C ASP A 222 -11.96 24.15 -24.36
N GLU A 223 -12.54 25.21 -23.78
CA GLU A 223 -13.45 25.09 -22.62
C GLU A 223 -14.73 24.30 -22.91
N THR A 224 -15.22 24.32 -24.15
CA THR A 224 -16.40 23.55 -24.57
C THR A 224 -16.02 22.10 -24.84
N TRP A 225 -14.82 21.86 -25.37
CA TRP A 225 -14.27 20.50 -25.52
C TRP A 225 -13.92 19.82 -24.20
N GLU A 226 -13.72 20.60 -23.14
CA GLU A 226 -13.45 20.08 -21.80
C GLU A 226 -14.71 19.73 -20.99
N ARG A 227 -15.88 20.23 -21.39
CA ARG A 227 -17.17 20.09 -20.66
C ARG A 227 -17.96 18.85 -21.04
#